data_AF-A0A914U6F8-F1
#
_entry.id   AF-A0A914U6F8-F1
#
_cell.length_a   1.000
_cell.length_b   1.000
_cell.length_c   1.000
_cell.angle_alpha   90.00
_cell.angle_beta   90.00
_cell.angle_gamma   90.00
#
_symmetry.space_group_name_H-M   'P 1'
#
loop_
_entity.id
_entity.type
_entity.pdbx_description
1 polymer ?
#
loop_
_entity_poly.entity_id
_entity_poly.type
_entity_poly.pdbx_seq_one_letter_code
_entity_poly.pdbx_strand_id
1 'polypeptide(L)'
;MEDQIFNPEEPKYKCCCGCCHVTTGTKIISILSLIGVLLAIVPFVGLHPTPQLIGLGIALFFIAIFTFITPFVAIKHNNPNWLIPFLVLTTISLIYVIVRNGLGILDFISNPEVPQTWPLESEHETRRALVIAIFAIKAIFGIALHLWYFFIVYRCYQYLSLKRKAEILPMNP
;
A
#
# COMPACT_ATOMS: atom_id res chain seq x y z
N MET A 1 -19.03 23.38 24.47
CA MET A 1 -18.14 22.41 23.81
C MET A 1 -16.75 22.78 24.24
N GLU A 2 -16.12 22.00 25.13
CA GLU A 2 -14.76 22.27 25.56
C GLU A 2 -13.83 22.29 24.34
N ASP A 3 -13.13 23.40 24.16
CA ASP A 3 -12.03 23.51 23.22
C ASP A 3 -10.97 22.49 23.63
N GLN A 4 -11.03 21.30 23.03
CA GLN A 4 -10.01 20.29 23.21
C GLN A 4 -8.69 20.84 22.67
N ILE A 5 -7.86 21.32 23.59
CA ILE A 5 -6.49 21.73 23.32
C ILE A 5 -5.80 20.58 22.59
N PHE A 6 -5.40 20.82 21.35
CA PHE A 6 -4.73 19.82 20.52
C PHE A 6 -3.45 19.35 21.23
N ASN A 7 -3.43 18.10 21.69
CA ASN A 7 -2.25 17.49 22.30
C ASN A 7 -1.59 16.50 21.32
N PRO A 8 -0.39 16.81 20.78
CA PRO A 8 0.30 15.96 19.81
C PRO A 8 0.79 14.62 20.40
N GLU A 9 0.88 14.48 21.72
CA GLU A 9 1.38 13.27 22.38
C GLU A 9 0.31 12.20 22.64
N GLU A 10 -0.93 12.46 22.22
CA GLU A 10 -2.03 11.51 22.43
C GLU A 10 -1.76 10.16 21.75
N PRO A 11 -2.09 9.03 22.42
CA PRO A 11 -1.82 7.69 21.91
C PRO A 11 -2.47 7.41 20.55
N LYS A 12 -3.54 8.12 20.19
CA LYS A 12 -4.21 8.00 18.89
C LYS A 12 -3.31 8.39 17.71
N TYR A 13 -2.30 9.24 17.95
CA TYR A 13 -1.29 9.66 16.96
C TYR A 13 -0.04 8.78 16.97
N LYS A 14 -0.06 7.64 17.66
CA LYS A 14 1.02 6.64 17.64
C LYS A 14 0.63 5.42 16.79
N CYS A 15 1.60 4.90 16.04
CA CYS A 15 1.53 3.70 15.20
C CYS A 15 2.51 2.63 15.70
N CYS A 16 2.50 1.44 15.08
CA CYS A 16 3.36 0.30 15.43
C CYS A 16 3.29 -0.05 16.93
N CYS A 17 2.11 -0.44 17.41
CA CYS A 17 1.86 -0.75 18.83
C CYS A 17 2.15 0.41 19.81
N GLY A 18 2.13 1.65 19.32
CA GLY A 18 2.40 2.84 20.14
C GLY A 18 3.86 3.29 20.15
N CYS A 19 4.75 2.59 19.43
CA CYS A 19 6.20 2.85 19.46
C CYS A 19 6.63 4.06 18.62
N CYS A 20 5.86 4.46 17.61
CA CYS A 20 6.26 5.53 16.69
C CYS A 20 5.13 6.54 16.48
N HIS A 21 5.47 7.81 16.28
CA HIS A 21 4.47 8.81 15.87
C HIS A 21 4.02 8.56 14.41
N VAL A 22 2.76 8.86 14.09
CA VAL A 22 2.16 8.62 12.75
C VAL A 22 2.92 9.31 11.61
N THR A 23 3.57 10.44 11.88
CA THR A 23 4.44 11.13 10.90
C THR A 23 5.68 10.31 10.57
N THR A 24 6.34 9.74 11.56
CA THR A 24 7.50 8.84 11.38
C THR A 24 7.07 7.56 10.67
N GLY A 25 5.96 6.95 11.11
CA GLY A 25 5.42 5.76 10.46
C GLY A 25 5.10 5.99 8.98
N THR A 26 4.48 7.13 8.65
CA THR A 26 4.18 7.51 7.26
C THR A 26 5.45 7.66 6.41
N LYS A 27 6.52 8.27 6.95
CA LYS A 27 7.80 8.37 6.23
C LYS A 27 8.40 6.99 5.94
N ILE A 28 8.40 6.10 6.93
CA ILE A 28 8.90 4.73 6.78
C ILE A 28 8.09 3.99 5.71
N ILE A 29 6.76 4.06 5.76
CA ILE A 29 5.88 3.42 4.77
C ILE A 29 6.14 3.97 3.36
N SER A 30 6.31 5.28 3.19
CA SER A 30 6.65 5.84 1.88
C SER A 30 7.97 5.30 1.33
N ILE A 31 9.00 5.17 2.17
CA ILE A 31 10.30 4.61 1.76
C ILE A 31 10.16 3.14 1.38
N LEU A 32 9.49 2.34 2.21
CA LEU A 32 9.26 0.92 1.94
C LEU A 32 8.46 0.72 0.65
N SER A 33 7.46 1.57 0.41
CA SER A 33 6.63 1.51 -0.80
C SER A 33 7.43 1.89 -2.05
N LEU A 34 8.32 2.89 -1.96
CA LEU A 34 9.24 3.26 -3.04
C LEU A 34 10.19 2.09 -3.40
N ILE A 35 10.76 1.43 -2.39
CA ILE A 35 11.60 0.23 -2.60
C ILE A 35 10.78 -0.87 -3.28
N GLY A 36 9.55 -1.10 -2.83
CA GLY A 36 8.65 -2.08 -3.43
C GLY A 36 8.40 -1.84 -4.92
N VAL A 37 8.17 -0.57 -5.31
CA VAL A 37 7.99 -0.21 -6.73
C VAL A 37 9.26 -0.42 -7.54
N LEU A 38 10.43 -0.08 -6.99
CA LEU A 38 11.71 -0.31 -7.68
C LEU A 38 11.94 -1.81 -7.97
N LEU A 39 11.64 -2.68 -7.01
CA LEU A 39 11.74 -4.13 -7.18
C LEU A 39 10.72 -4.66 -8.19
N ALA A 40 9.52 -4.08 -8.25
CA ALA A 40 8.47 -4.49 -9.17
C ALA A 40 8.77 -4.20 -10.65
N ILE A 41 9.72 -3.31 -10.95
CA ILE A 41 10.11 -2.96 -12.32
C ILE A 41 11.03 -4.01 -12.96
N VAL A 42 11.81 -4.72 -12.16
CA VAL A 42 12.76 -5.75 -12.63
C VAL A 42 12.12 -6.76 -13.61
N PRO A 43 10.95 -7.37 -13.31
CA PRO A 43 10.32 -8.31 -14.25
C PRO A 43 9.79 -7.65 -15.53
N PHE A 44 9.43 -6.35 -15.51
CA PHE A 44 8.96 -5.65 -16.71
C PHE A 44 10.08 -5.41 -17.73
N VAL A 45 11.31 -5.18 -17.25
CA VAL A 45 12.48 -4.99 -18.12
C VAL A 45 12.97 -6.31 -18.70
N GLY A 46 12.77 -7.44 -17.99
CA GLY A 46 13.33 -8.73 -18.35
C GLY A 46 12.45 -9.68 -19.17
N LEU A 47 11.10 -9.58 -19.10
CA LEU A 47 10.23 -10.68 -19.56
C LEU A 47 9.35 -10.38 -20.79
N HIS A 48 8.93 -9.13 -21.05
CA HIS A 48 8.01 -8.84 -22.17
C HIS A 48 8.20 -7.42 -22.76
N PRO A 49 9.06 -7.24 -23.78
CA PRO A 49 9.30 -5.93 -24.37
C PRO A 49 8.31 -5.69 -25.52
N THR A 50 7.06 -5.34 -25.21
CA THR A 50 6.27 -4.59 -26.19
C THR A 50 6.48 -3.10 -25.92
N PRO A 51 6.77 -2.27 -26.94
CA PRO A 51 7.12 -0.86 -26.74
C PRO A 51 6.01 -0.05 -26.06
N GLN A 52 4.75 -0.46 -26.23
CA GLN A 52 3.58 0.16 -25.60
C GLN A 52 3.55 -0.07 -24.07
N LEU A 53 3.87 -1.29 -23.62
CA LEU A 53 3.94 -1.64 -22.19
C LEU A 53 5.13 -0.97 -21.50
N ILE A 54 6.24 -0.77 -22.21
CA ILE A 54 7.42 -0.06 -21.70
C ILE A 54 7.09 1.41 -21.41
N GLY A 55 6.45 2.11 -22.35
CA GLY A 55 6.07 3.51 -22.16
C GLY A 55 5.12 3.71 -20.96
N LEU A 56 4.12 2.83 -20.83
CA LEU A 56 3.20 2.85 -19.69
C LEU A 56 3.92 2.56 -18.35
N GLY A 57 4.83 1.59 -18.33
CA GLY A 57 5.62 1.26 -17.14
C GLY A 57 6.48 2.44 -16.66
N ILE A 58 7.11 3.16 -17.59
CA ILE A 58 7.91 4.36 -17.27
C ILE A 58 7.00 5.46 -16.70
N ALA A 59 5.84 5.73 -17.31
CA ALA A 59 4.91 6.74 -16.81
C ALA A 59 4.42 6.43 -15.39
N LEU A 60 4.03 5.18 -15.13
CA LEU A 60 3.60 4.72 -13.81
C LEU A 60 4.72 4.83 -12.77
N PHE A 61 5.97 4.60 -13.16
CA PHE A 61 7.11 4.78 -12.26
C PHE A 61 7.28 6.23 -11.79
N PHE A 62 7.20 7.20 -12.70
CA PHE A 62 7.28 8.61 -12.33
C PHE A 62 6.11 9.06 -11.46
N ILE A 63 4.89 8.59 -11.77
CA ILE A 63 3.70 8.84 -10.93
C ILE A 63 3.91 8.25 -9.53
N ALA A 64 4.47 7.05 -9.43
CA ALA A 64 4.76 6.41 -8.15
C ALA A 64 5.80 7.21 -7.35
N ILE A 65 6.92 7.62 -7.96
CA ILE A 65 7.93 8.47 -7.32
C ILE A 65 7.29 9.76 -6.78
N PHE A 66 6.55 10.48 -7.63
CA PHE A 66 5.88 11.71 -7.24
C PHE A 66 4.99 11.48 -6.01
N THR A 67 4.19 10.41 -6.06
CA THR A 67 3.27 10.03 -4.98
C THR A 67 4.01 9.67 -3.69
N PHE A 68 5.20 9.07 -3.76
CA PHE A 68 6.00 8.75 -2.57
C PHE A 68 6.73 9.94 -1.97
N ILE A 69 6.96 10.99 -2.76
CA ILE A 69 7.52 12.26 -2.27
C ILE A 69 6.45 13.10 -1.56
N THR A 70 5.18 13.04 -1.97
CA THR A 70 4.14 13.92 -1.41
C THR A 70 3.94 13.80 0.11
N PRO A 71 4.07 12.63 0.77
CA PRO A 71 4.00 12.54 2.23
C PRO A 71 5.12 13.30 2.95
N PHE A 72 6.32 13.38 2.38
CA PHE A 72 7.41 14.19 2.94
C PHE A 72 7.08 15.68 2.87
N VAL A 73 6.57 16.12 1.71
CA VAL A 73 6.13 17.51 1.50
C VAL A 73 4.97 17.85 2.44
N ALA A 74 3.99 16.95 2.56
CA ALA A 74 2.83 17.11 3.44
C ALA A 74 3.25 17.32 4.90
N ILE A 75 4.17 16.49 5.40
CA ILE A 75 4.67 16.57 6.77
C ILE A 75 5.51 17.85 6.96
N LYS A 76 6.37 18.20 5.99
CA LYS A 76 7.22 19.40 6.08
C LYS A 76 6.40 20.69 6.10
N HIS A 77 5.33 20.76 5.30
CA HIS A 77 4.48 21.95 5.18
C HIS A 77 3.23 21.91 6.08
N ASN A 78 3.12 20.93 6.99
CA ASN A 78 1.93 20.68 7.81
C ASN A 78 0.62 20.75 6.99
N ASN A 79 0.64 20.19 5.78
CA ASN A 79 -0.46 20.30 4.84
C ASN A 79 -1.04 18.93 4.49
N PRO A 80 -2.22 18.57 5.05
CA PRO A 80 -2.83 17.27 4.83
C PRO A 80 -3.22 17.01 3.36
N ASN A 81 -3.47 18.06 2.56
CA ASN A 81 -3.93 17.89 1.18
C ASN A 81 -2.89 17.18 0.31
N TRP A 82 -1.59 17.30 0.64
CA TRP A 82 -0.51 16.61 -0.06
C TRP A 82 -0.46 15.09 0.23
N LEU A 83 -1.16 14.60 1.26
CA LEU A 83 -1.30 13.16 1.51
C LEU A 83 -2.41 12.52 0.68
N ILE A 84 -3.34 13.31 0.12
CA ILE A 84 -4.48 12.80 -0.66
C ILE A 84 -4.02 11.97 -1.86
N PRO A 85 -3.06 12.41 -2.70
CA PRO A 85 -2.60 11.60 -3.83
C PRO A 85 -2.07 10.22 -3.40
N PHE A 86 -1.33 10.17 -2.29
CA PHE A 86 -0.84 8.91 -1.74
C PHE A 86 -1.96 8.00 -1.24
N LEU A 87 -2.96 8.56 -0.54
CA LEU A 87 -4.11 7.78 -0.06
C LEU A 87 -4.94 7.23 -1.22
N VAL A 88 -5.18 8.03 -2.26
CA VAL A 88 -5.87 7.60 -3.47
C VAL A 88 -5.09 6.48 -4.16
N LEU A 89 -3.79 6.64 -4.37
CA LEU A 89 -2.97 5.61 -5.02
C LEU A 89 -2.93 4.31 -4.19
N THR A 90 -2.82 4.42 -2.87
CA THR A 90 -2.84 3.26 -1.96
C THR A 90 -4.18 2.51 -2.05
N THR A 91 -5.29 3.25 -2.18
CA THR A 91 -6.63 2.66 -2.35
C THR A 91 -6.75 1.95 -3.70
N ILE A 92 -6.29 2.58 -4.78
CA ILE A 92 -6.26 1.96 -6.11
C ILE A 92 -5.38 0.70 -6.09
N SER A 93 -4.22 0.76 -5.45
CA SER A 93 -3.31 -0.38 -5.28
C SER A 93 -4.00 -1.53 -4.53
N LEU A 94 -4.71 -1.23 -3.44
CA LEU A 94 -5.45 -2.24 -2.68
C LEU A 94 -6.52 -2.93 -3.55
N ILE A 95 -7.30 -2.16 -4.31
CA ILE A 95 -8.31 -2.71 -5.24
C ILE A 95 -7.63 -3.60 -6.28
N TYR A 96 -6.54 -3.13 -6.89
CA TYR A 96 -5.76 -3.89 -7.86
C TYR A 96 -5.24 -5.21 -7.27
N VAL A 97 -4.70 -5.20 -6.05
CA VAL A 97 -4.25 -6.41 -5.35
C VAL A 97 -5.40 -7.37 -5.15
N ILE A 98 -6.57 -6.91 -4.71
CA ILE A 98 -7.75 -7.76 -4.51
C ILE A 98 -8.20 -8.39 -5.84
N VAL A 99 -8.36 -7.59 -6.89
CA VAL A 99 -8.80 -8.06 -8.22
C VAL A 99 -7.78 -9.06 -8.80
N ARG A 100 -6.49 -8.73 -8.78
CA ARG A 100 -5.43 -9.61 -9.30
C ARG A 100 -5.40 -10.95 -8.59
N ASN A 101 -5.47 -10.97 -7.26
CA ASN A 101 -5.47 -12.22 -6.50
C ASN A 101 -6.77 -13.01 -6.74
N GLY A 102 -7.91 -12.34 -6.83
CA GLY A 102 -9.20 -12.97 -7.15
C GLY A 102 -9.17 -13.64 -8.52
N LEU A 103 -8.71 -12.95 -9.55
CA LEU A 103 -8.56 -13.50 -10.90
C LEU A 103 -7.56 -14.67 -10.93
N GLY A 104 -6.44 -14.58 -10.21
CA GLY A 104 -5.46 -15.66 -10.14
C GLY A 104 -6.01 -16.93 -9.48
N ILE A 105 -6.86 -16.78 -8.45
CA ILE A 105 -7.55 -17.91 -7.81
C ILE A 105 -8.58 -18.51 -8.79
N LEU A 106 -9.36 -17.68 -9.47
CA LEU A 106 -10.37 -18.13 -10.43
C LEU A 106 -9.74 -18.88 -11.61
N ASP A 107 -8.65 -18.36 -12.17
CA ASP A 107 -7.92 -19.01 -13.26
C ASP A 107 -7.34 -20.36 -12.83
N PHE A 108 -6.75 -20.43 -11.63
CA PHE A 108 -6.21 -21.67 -11.08
C PHE A 108 -7.30 -22.74 -10.85
N ILE A 109 -8.51 -22.32 -10.44
CA ILE A 109 -9.66 -23.23 -10.29
C ILE A 109 -10.18 -23.69 -11.65
N SER A 110 -10.26 -22.77 -12.63
CA SER A 110 -10.89 -23.00 -13.93
C SER A 110 -10.01 -23.79 -14.90
N ASN A 111 -8.68 -23.63 -14.81
CA ASN A 111 -7.70 -24.27 -15.67
C ASN A 111 -6.78 -25.19 -14.85
N PRO A 112 -7.29 -26.34 -14.39
CA PRO A 112 -6.52 -27.31 -13.64
C PRO A 112 -5.60 -28.12 -14.57
N GLU A 113 -4.85 -27.51 -15.50
CA GLU A 113 -3.90 -28.25 -16.34
C GLU A 113 -2.73 -28.74 -15.49
N VAL A 114 -2.77 -30.03 -15.14
CA VAL A 114 -1.66 -30.74 -14.52
C VAL A 114 -0.75 -31.20 -15.66
N PRO A 115 0.57 -30.90 -15.65
CA PRO A 115 1.50 -31.50 -16.58
C PRO A 115 1.38 -33.03 -16.50
N GLN A 116 0.94 -33.67 -17.59
CA GLN A 116 0.55 -35.09 -17.68
C GLN A 116 1.68 -36.11 -17.44
N THR A 117 2.86 -35.71 -16.96
CA THR A 117 4.08 -36.51 -17.03
C THR A 117 4.49 -37.23 -15.74
N TRP A 118 3.66 -37.28 -14.68
CA TRP A 118 4.07 -37.84 -13.38
C TRP A 118 3.05 -38.76 -12.69
N PRO A 119 3.47 -39.89 -12.07
CA PRO A 119 2.63 -41.10 -11.92
C PRO A 119 1.90 -41.26 -10.57
N LEU A 120 1.79 -40.24 -9.72
CA LEU A 120 1.20 -40.37 -8.37
C LEU A 120 0.07 -39.37 -8.12
N GLU A 121 -1.17 -39.83 -8.30
CA GLU A 121 -2.42 -39.06 -8.17
C GLU A 121 -2.56 -38.38 -6.79
N SER A 122 -2.10 -39.02 -5.70
CA SER A 122 -2.15 -38.48 -4.34
C SER A 122 -1.13 -37.35 -4.05
N GLU A 123 -0.02 -37.32 -4.77
CA GLU A 123 1.03 -36.30 -4.60
C GLU A 123 0.63 -34.99 -5.31
N HIS A 124 -0.11 -35.10 -6.41
CA HIS A 124 -0.63 -33.95 -7.17
C HIS A 124 -1.69 -33.15 -6.40
N GLU A 125 -2.61 -33.82 -5.71
CA GLU A 125 -3.64 -33.14 -4.89
C GLU A 125 -3.01 -32.38 -3.71
N THR A 126 -2.07 -33.02 -3.01
CA THR A 126 -1.36 -32.40 -1.87
C THR A 126 -0.57 -31.17 -2.32
N ARG A 127 0.15 -31.26 -3.44
CA ARG A 127 0.91 -30.14 -4.02
C ARG A 127 0.00 -28.99 -4.45
N ARG A 128 -1.16 -29.29 -5.04
CA ARG A 128 -2.16 -28.28 -5.40
C ARG A 128 -2.71 -27.54 -4.20
N ALA A 129 -3.11 -28.27 -3.16
CA ALA A 129 -3.61 -27.68 -1.93
C ALA A 129 -2.56 -26.76 -1.29
N LEU A 130 -1.28 -27.19 -1.30
CA LEU A 130 -0.16 -26.39 -0.79
C LEU A 130 0.06 -25.10 -1.61
N VAL A 131 0.00 -25.17 -2.94
CA VAL A 131 0.11 -23.98 -3.80
C VAL A 131 -1.03 -23.00 -3.54
N ILE A 132 -2.29 -23.48 -3.48
CA ILE A 132 -3.45 -22.64 -3.15
C ILE A 132 -3.27 -21.98 -1.79
N ALA A 133 -2.87 -22.75 -0.77
CA ALA A 133 -2.66 -22.23 0.58
C ALA A 133 -1.60 -21.12 0.60
N ILE A 134 -0.47 -21.31 -0.10
CA ILE A 134 0.57 -20.29 -0.21
C ILE A 134 0.04 -19.02 -0.90
N PHE A 135 -0.69 -19.17 -2.01
CA PHE A 135 -1.31 -18.04 -2.71
C PHE A 135 -2.31 -17.29 -1.81
N ALA A 136 -3.16 -18.01 -1.09
CA ALA A 136 -4.14 -17.44 -0.18
C ALA A 136 -3.47 -16.69 0.99
N ILE A 137 -2.47 -17.29 1.63
CA ILE A 137 -1.70 -16.66 2.72
C ILE A 137 -1.03 -15.37 2.22
N LYS A 138 -0.38 -15.43 1.05
CA LYS A 138 0.24 -14.26 0.42
C LYS A 138 -0.79 -13.16 0.13
N ALA A 139 -1.97 -13.52 -0.38
CA ALA A 139 -3.04 -12.59 -0.68
C ALA A 139 -3.57 -11.89 0.59
N ILE A 140 -3.90 -12.68 1.61
CA ILE A 140 -4.39 -12.17 2.90
C ILE A 140 -3.35 -11.25 3.54
N PHE A 141 -2.09 -11.68 3.59
CA PHE A 141 -1.00 -10.88 4.14
C PHE A 141 -0.82 -9.57 3.36
N GLY A 142 -0.84 -9.63 2.02
CA GLY A 142 -0.72 -8.45 1.17
C GLY A 142 -1.85 -7.44 1.37
N ILE A 143 -3.09 -7.92 1.49
CA ILE A 143 -4.27 -7.08 1.75
C ILE A 143 -4.18 -6.45 3.15
N ALA A 144 -3.87 -7.25 4.17
CA ALA A 144 -3.73 -6.77 5.55
C ALA A 144 -2.64 -5.68 5.64
N LEU A 145 -1.51 -5.87 4.96
CA LEU A 145 -0.42 -4.91 4.92
C LEU A 145 -0.83 -3.60 4.22
N HIS A 146 -1.57 -3.67 3.11
CA HIS A 146 -2.09 -2.46 2.44
C HIS A 146 -3.10 -1.70 3.31
N LEU A 147 -4.03 -2.41 3.95
CA LEU A 147 -4.99 -1.81 4.89
C LEU A 147 -4.26 -1.15 6.07
N TRP A 148 -3.23 -1.81 6.58
CA TRP A 148 -2.40 -1.26 7.65
C TRP A 148 -1.66 0.01 7.23
N TYR A 149 -1.07 0.03 6.02
CA TYR A 149 -0.43 1.23 5.46
C TYR A 149 -1.44 2.36 5.30
N PHE A 150 -2.57 2.08 4.67
CA PHE A 150 -3.65 3.05 4.49
C PHE A 150 -4.07 3.66 5.84
N PHE A 151 -4.28 2.83 6.85
CA PHE A 151 -4.67 3.27 8.19
C PHE A 151 -3.63 4.20 8.84
N ILE A 152 -2.34 3.90 8.74
CA ILE A 152 -1.29 4.76 9.31
C ILE A 152 -1.27 6.12 8.60
N VAL A 153 -1.32 6.13 7.26
CA VAL A 153 -1.28 7.37 6.50
C VAL A 153 -2.56 8.19 6.69
N TYR A 154 -3.71 7.54 6.80
CA TYR A 154 -4.98 8.19 7.11
C TYR A 154 -4.96 8.87 8.49
N ARG A 155 -4.38 8.21 9.50
CA ARG A 155 -4.19 8.84 10.82
C ARG A 155 -3.22 10.02 10.77
N CYS A 156 -2.18 9.95 9.95
CA CYS A 156 -1.29 11.08 9.71
C CYS A 156 -2.02 12.26 9.04
N TYR A 157 -2.89 11.98 8.07
CA TYR A 157 -3.76 12.97 7.44
C TYR A 157 -4.68 13.65 8.48
N GLN A 158 -5.34 12.87 9.34
CA GLN A 158 -6.19 13.41 10.40
C GLN A 158 -5.38 14.27 11.38
N TYR A 159 -4.21 13.79 11.82
CA TYR A 159 -3.29 14.54 12.68
C TYR A 159 -2.92 15.90 12.09
N LEU A 160 -2.47 15.94 10.82
CA LEU A 160 -2.10 17.20 10.16
C LEU A 160 -3.32 18.11 9.94
N SER A 161 -4.49 17.55 9.65
CA SER A 161 -5.73 18.33 9.52
C SER A 161 -6.15 18.98 10.83
N LEU A 162 -6.02 18.28 11.96
CA LEU A 162 -6.36 18.82 13.27
C LEU A 162 -5.34 19.86 13.70
N LYS A 163 -4.04 19.56 13.55
CA LYS A 163 -2.96 20.50 13.83
C LYS A 163 -3.14 21.81 13.08
N ARG A 164 -3.42 21.75 11.78
CA ARG A 164 -3.69 22.94 10.95
C ARG A 164 -4.89 23.76 11.46
N LYS A 165 -6.00 23.10 11.81
CA LYS A 165 -7.18 23.80 12.34
C LYS A 165 -6.84 24.52 13.66
N ALA A 166 -6.08 23.87 14.53
CA ALA A 166 -5.61 24.44 15.79
C ALA A 166 -4.61 25.60 15.60
N GLU A 167 -3.87 25.66 14.47
CA GLU A 167 -2.99 26.79 14.14
C GLU A 167 -3.73 27.99 13.53
N ILE A 168 -4.88 27.77 12.89
CA ILE A 168 -5.68 28.85 12.26
C ILE A 168 -6.62 29.54 13.26
N LEU A 169 -7.24 28.79 14.16
CA LEU A 169 -8.17 29.33 15.17
C LEU A 169 -7.58 30.35 16.17
N PRO A 170 -6.31 30.31 16.61
CA PRO A 170 -5.75 31.32 17.51
C PRO A 170 -5.53 32.70 16.86
N MET A 171 -5.82 32.88 15.57
CA MET A 171 -5.62 34.14 14.84
C MET A 171 -6.91 34.94 14.59
N ASN A 172 -8.04 34.55 15.16
CA ASN A 172 -9.28 35.32 15.08
C ASN A 172 -9.64 35.91 16.46
N PRO A 173 -9.09 37.09 16.81
CA PRO A 173 -9.47 37.82 18.02
C PRO A 173 -10.91 38.36 17.94
#